data_AF-A0A3C1NGQ2-F1
#
_entry.id   AF-A0A3C1NGQ2-F1
#
_cell.length_a   1.000
_cell.length_b   1.000
_cell.length_c   1.000
_cell.angle_alpha   90.00
_cell.angle_beta   90.00
_cell.angle_gamma   90.00
#
_symmetry.space_group_name_H-M   'P 1'
#
loop_
_entity.id
_entity.type
_entity.pdbx_description
1 polymer ?
#
loop_
_entity_poly.entity_id
_entity_poly.type
_entity_poly.pdbx_seq_one_letter_code
_entity_poly.pdbx_strand_id
1 'polypeptide(L)'
;MTTLFWVGEPDNDDNDYITNVCSYWDKDWQKNYGGGDDPKYRKGYLPAGFTPRENPFYVALPYGEFLKDGTLKRRLPTIVPWYSEWLTRKNRNVPLLKNRWVEITRGKRVCYAQWEDVGPFGENDFSWVFGSARKPRNTYDMKAGLDVSPAVWDYLGMTDNGLTSWRFFNAAEMPNGPWNEIITTSCNDR
;
A
#
# COMPACT_ATOMS: atom_id res chain seq x y z
N MET A 1 5.44 12.17 -6.30
CA MET A 1 5.97 12.30 -4.93
C MET A 1 5.68 11.01 -4.18
N THR A 2 6.45 10.71 -3.14
CA THR A 2 6.16 9.67 -2.15
C THR A 2 5.91 10.33 -0.80
N THR A 3 4.81 9.94 -0.16
CA THR A 3 4.23 10.56 1.04
C THR A 3 4.02 9.51 2.14
N LEU A 4 3.88 9.97 3.38
CA LEU A 4 3.65 9.13 4.56
C LEU A 4 2.14 8.97 4.77
N PHE A 5 1.71 7.75 5.07
CA PHE A 5 0.38 7.47 5.63
C PHE A 5 0.51 6.32 6.62
N TRP A 6 -0.48 6.13 7.50
CA TRP A 6 -0.44 5.01 8.43
C TRP A 6 -1.82 4.49 8.83
N VAL A 7 -1.86 3.21 9.20
CA VAL A 7 -3.06 2.56 9.73
C VAL A 7 -3.58 3.30 10.96
N GLY A 8 -4.87 3.62 10.95
CA GLY A 8 -5.55 4.32 12.04
C GLY A 8 -5.22 5.81 12.13
N GLU A 9 -4.70 6.42 11.06
CA GLU A 9 -4.56 7.87 10.97
C GLU A 9 -5.93 8.56 11.15
N PRO A 10 -6.07 9.47 12.14
CA PRO A 10 -7.31 10.20 12.36
C PRO A 10 -7.54 11.23 11.25
N ASP A 11 -8.80 11.57 11.02
CA ASP A 11 -9.18 12.66 10.13
C ASP A 11 -8.73 14.01 10.69
N ASN A 12 -8.17 14.86 9.83
CA ASN A 12 -7.83 16.23 10.14
C ASN A 12 -7.79 17.07 8.85
N ASP A 13 -7.58 18.39 8.99
CA ASP A 13 -7.48 19.29 7.85
C ASP A 13 -6.32 18.94 6.89
N ASP A 14 -5.23 18.35 7.41
CA ASP A 14 -4.04 18.02 6.62
C ASP A 14 -4.23 16.78 5.72
N ASN A 15 -5.23 15.93 5.99
CA ASN A 15 -5.55 14.74 5.19
C ASN A 15 -6.94 14.79 4.51
N ASP A 16 -7.48 15.98 4.31
CA ASP A 16 -8.82 16.21 3.74
C ASP A 16 -9.94 15.42 4.46
N TYR A 17 -9.79 15.20 5.77
CA TYR A 17 -10.67 14.40 6.62
C TYR A 17 -10.80 12.91 6.22
N ILE A 18 -9.79 12.35 5.56
CA ILE A 18 -9.74 10.94 5.21
C ILE A 18 -9.12 10.16 6.38
N THR A 19 -9.91 9.32 7.04
CA THR A 19 -9.39 8.41 8.08
C THR A 19 -8.77 7.17 7.44
N ASN A 20 -7.61 6.73 7.92
CA ASN A 20 -7.02 5.43 7.56
C ASN A 20 -7.39 4.33 8.57
N VAL A 21 -8.54 4.46 9.24
CA VAL A 21 -9.11 3.45 10.13
C VAL A 21 -9.54 2.20 9.34
N CYS A 22 -9.98 2.42 8.11
CA CYS A 22 -10.28 1.42 7.11
C CYS A 22 -9.26 1.53 5.96
N SER A 23 -9.05 0.45 5.21
CA SER A 23 -8.44 0.51 3.88
C SER A 23 -9.48 0.22 2.80
N TYR A 24 -9.07 0.35 1.55
CA TYR A 24 -9.84 -0.03 0.37
C TYR A 24 -10.37 -1.48 0.42
N TRP A 25 -9.67 -2.36 1.14
CA TRP A 25 -9.97 -3.78 1.25
C TRP A 25 -10.49 -4.21 2.63
N ASP A 26 -10.27 -3.41 3.67
CA ASP A 26 -10.55 -3.79 5.05
C ASP A 26 -11.23 -2.67 5.85
N LYS A 27 -12.53 -2.82 6.12
CA LYS A 27 -13.30 -1.92 7.01
C LYS A 27 -12.88 -1.93 8.47
N ASP A 28 -12.18 -2.97 8.91
CA ASP A 28 -11.69 -3.11 10.27
C ASP A 28 -10.15 -2.98 10.31
N TRP A 29 -9.53 -2.28 9.34
CA TRP A 29 -8.08 -2.31 9.14
C TRP A 29 -7.26 -2.01 10.39
N GLN A 30 -7.56 -0.92 11.10
CA GLN A 30 -6.87 -0.59 12.36
C GLN A 30 -7.01 -1.69 13.40
N LYS A 31 -8.22 -2.25 13.52
CA LYS A 31 -8.48 -3.36 14.43
C LYS A 31 -7.69 -4.58 13.99
N ASN A 32 -7.73 -4.99 12.73
CA ASN A 32 -7.06 -6.17 12.22
C ASN A 32 -5.53 -6.06 12.34
N TYR A 33 -4.96 -4.90 12.00
CA TYR A 33 -3.56 -4.56 12.22
C TYR A 33 -3.15 -4.68 13.71
N GLY A 34 -4.06 -4.39 14.64
CA GLY A 34 -3.88 -4.54 16.08
C GLY A 34 -3.87 -3.22 16.87
N GLY A 35 -4.03 -2.09 16.19
CA GLY A 35 -3.98 -0.73 16.76
C GLY A 35 -3.57 0.28 15.68
N GLY A 36 -3.38 1.54 16.08
CA GLY A 36 -2.83 2.56 15.17
C GLY A 36 -1.33 2.39 14.98
N ASP A 37 -0.85 2.51 13.74
CA ASP A 37 0.58 2.43 13.38
C ASP A 37 1.26 3.80 13.51
N ASP A 38 1.36 4.30 14.75
CA ASP A 38 1.86 5.66 15.00
C ASP A 38 3.29 5.87 14.46
N PRO A 39 3.54 6.89 13.62
CA PRO A 39 4.85 7.13 13.03
C PRO A 39 5.89 7.67 14.03
N LYS A 40 5.47 8.25 15.17
CA LYS A 40 6.35 8.91 16.15
C LYS A 40 6.76 7.98 17.28
N TYR A 41 5.87 7.08 17.71
CA TYR A 41 6.10 6.21 18.85
C TYR A 41 6.37 4.76 18.41
N ARG A 42 7.63 4.49 18.05
CA ARG A 42 8.06 3.22 17.44
C ARG A 42 9.13 2.48 18.25
N LYS A 43 9.17 1.15 18.10
CA LYS A 43 10.23 0.25 18.56
C LYS A 43 10.83 -0.49 17.37
N GLY A 44 11.94 0.02 16.85
CA GLY A 44 12.44 -0.39 15.54
C GLY A 44 11.42 -0.02 14.47
N TYR A 45 11.04 -0.98 13.61
CA TYR A 45 10.06 -0.76 12.55
C TYR A 45 8.61 -1.02 12.97
N LEU A 46 8.35 -1.30 14.25
CA LEU A 46 7.01 -1.61 14.77
C LEU A 46 6.45 -0.45 15.62
N PRO A 47 5.12 -0.33 15.76
CA PRO A 47 4.51 0.47 16.82
C PRO A 47 5.08 0.13 18.20
N ALA A 48 5.28 1.10 19.07
CA ALA A 48 5.87 0.85 20.40
C ALA A 48 4.92 0.11 21.36
N GLY A 49 3.60 0.27 21.18
CA GLY A 49 2.59 -0.24 22.12
C GLY A 49 2.17 -1.70 21.89
N PHE A 50 2.46 -2.29 20.74
CA PHE A 50 2.03 -3.64 20.38
C PHE A 50 2.84 -4.21 19.22
N THR A 51 2.83 -5.54 19.08
CA THR A 51 3.29 -6.20 17.85
C THR A 51 2.12 -6.28 16.87
N PRO A 52 2.25 -5.74 15.65
CA PRO A 52 1.15 -5.76 14.69
C PRO A 52 0.85 -7.18 14.22
N ARG A 53 -0.39 -7.41 13.80
CA ARG A 53 -0.86 -8.70 13.23
C ARG A 53 -0.79 -8.73 11.71
N GLU A 54 -0.59 -7.58 11.09
CA GLU A 54 -0.40 -7.38 9.67
C GLU A 54 0.98 -6.75 9.41
N ASN A 55 1.45 -6.82 8.18
CA ASN A 55 2.78 -6.36 7.80
C ASN A 55 2.95 -4.87 8.09
N PRO A 56 3.98 -4.44 8.84
CA PRO A 56 4.25 -3.02 9.07
C PRO A 56 4.83 -2.31 7.84
N PHE A 57 5.30 -3.04 6.84
CA PHE A 57 5.75 -2.52 5.55
C PHE A 57 4.63 -2.61 4.53
N TYR A 58 3.88 -1.52 4.38
CA TYR A 58 2.75 -1.44 3.46
C TYR A 58 2.75 -0.13 2.65
N VAL A 59 2.02 -0.14 1.54
CA VAL A 59 1.86 1.00 0.62
C VAL A 59 0.42 1.17 0.16
N ALA A 60 0.12 2.39 -0.28
CA ALA A 60 -1.02 2.69 -1.14
C ALA A 60 -0.56 3.03 -2.56
N LEU A 61 -1.25 2.48 -3.56
CA LEU A 61 -1.11 2.86 -4.96
C LEU A 61 -2.46 3.29 -5.54
N PRO A 62 -2.51 4.31 -6.43
CA PRO A 62 -3.74 5.00 -6.82
C PRO A 62 -4.57 4.25 -7.87
N TYR A 63 -4.76 2.94 -7.70
CA TYR A 63 -5.56 2.12 -8.58
C TYR A 63 -6.28 0.97 -7.84
N GLY A 64 -7.61 1.03 -7.77
CA GLY A 64 -8.44 -0.04 -7.23
C GLY A 64 -8.98 -0.98 -8.31
N GLU A 65 -9.39 -2.19 -7.95
CA GLU A 65 -9.98 -3.18 -8.88
C GLU A 65 -11.51 -3.07 -9.00
N PHE A 66 -12.19 -2.40 -8.08
CA PHE A 66 -13.65 -2.35 -7.99
C PHE A 66 -14.21 -1.04 -8.53
N LEU A 67 -15.44 -1.12 -9.04
CA LEU A 67 -16.32 0.00 -9.26
C LEU A 67 -17.05 0.34 -7.94
N LYS A 68 -17.73 1.48 -7.91
CA LYS A 68 -18.50 1.94 -6.74
C LYS A 68 -19.52 0.90 -6.25
N ASP A 69 -20.08 0.13 -7.17
CA ASP A 69 -21.07 -0.92 -6.89
C ASP A 69 -20.46 -2.25 -6.37
N GLY A 70 -19.13 -2.37 -6.28
CA GLY A 70 -18.46 -3.62 -5.86
C GLY A 70 -18.09 -4.56 -6.97
N THR A 71 -18.45 -4.28 -8.22
CA THR A 71 -18.07 -5.12 -9.34
C THR A 71 -16.65 -4.82 -9.82
N LEU A 72 -15.97 -5.81 -10.39
CA LEU A 72 -14.63 -5.65 -10.95
C LEU A 72 -14.65 -4.78 -12.21
N LYS A 73 -13.63 -3.92 -12.35
CA LYS A 73 -13.43 -3.10 -13.56
C LYS A 73 -13.24 -4.02 -14.78
N ARG A 74 -14.04 -3.82 -15.83
CA ARG A 74 -14.03 -4.65 -17.05
C ARG A 74 -12.66 -4.79 -17.74
N ARG A 75 -11.77 -3.81 -17.57
CA ARG A 75 -10.46 -3.79 -18.23
C ARG A 75 -9.38 -4.61 -17.52
N LEU A 76 -9.60 -5.07 -16.29
CA LEU A 76 -8.59 -5.81 -15.51
C LEU A 76 -7.90 -6.97 -16.25
N PRO A 77 -8.61 -7.79 -17.07
CA PRO A 77 -7.99 -8.88 -17.81
C PRO A 77 -6.88 -8.47 -18.77
N THR A 78 -6.90 -7.23 -19.27
CA THR A 78 -5.92 -6.74 -20.26
C THR A 78 -4.84 -5.86 -19.66
N ILE A 79 -5.00 -5.43 -18.41
CA ILE A 79 -4.15 -4.40 -17.81
C ILE A 79 -3.40 -4.84 -16.55
N VAL A 80 -3.90 -5.87 -15.86
CA VAL A 80 -3.24 -6.41 -14.66
C VAL A 80 -2.42 -7.63 -15.06
N PRO A 81 -1.07 -7.59 -14.95
CA PRO A 81 -0.20 -8.66 -15.48
C PRO A 81 -0.50 -10.05 -14.92
N TRP A 82 -0.99 -10.12 -13.69
CA TRP A 82 -1.29 -11.36 -12.97
C TRP A 82 -2.77 -11.74 -12.99
N TYR A 83 -3.60 -11.13 -13.83
CA TYR A 83 -5.05 -11.41 -13.85
C TYR A 83 -5.35 -12.88 -14.15
N SER A 84 -4.69 -13.46 -15.17
CA SER A 84 -4.88 -14.87 -15.54
C SER A 84 -4.44 -15.83 -14.44
N GLU A 85 -3.37 -15.51 -13.72
CA GLU A 85 -2.90 -16.25 -12.55
C GLU A 85 -3.92 -16.16 -11.40
N TRP A 86 -4.52 -14.98 -11.20
CA TRP A 86 -5.54 -14.77 -10.17
C TRP A 86 -6.81 -15.58 -10.44
N LEU A 87 -7.29 -15.66 -11.70
CA LEU A 87 -8.48 -16.44 -12.07
C LEU A 87 -8.38 -17.94 -11.75
N THR A 88 -7.16 -18.49 -11.81
CA THR A 88 -6.89 -19.92 -11.60
C THR A 88 -6.51 -20.27 -10.17
N ARG A 89 -6.42 -19.28 -9.26
CA ARG A 89 -6.20 -19.53 -7.83
C ARG A 89 -7.33 -20.36 -7.23
N LYS A 90 -6.95 -21.31 -6.37
CA LYS A 90 -7.90 -22.15 -5.61
C LYS A 90 -8.71 -21.33 -4.60
N ASN A 91 -8.09 -20.32 -3.98
CA ASN A 91 -8.76 -19.39 -3.06
C ASN A 91 -9.03 -18.07 -3.80
N ARG A 92 -10.28 -17.85 -4.20
CA ARG A 92 -10.72 -16.63 -4.89
C ARG A 92 -11.14 -15.50 -3.95
N ASN A 93 -11.10 -15.73 -2.64
CA ASN A 93 -11.44 -14.69 -1.66
C ASN A 93 -10.29 -13.67 -1.50
N VAL A 94 -9.11 -13.95 -2.08
CA VAL A 94 -8.00 -12.97 -2.13
C VAL A 94 -8.33 -11.93 -3.21
N PRO A 95 -8.39 -10.63 -2.87
CA PRO A 95 -8.52 -9.58 -3.88
C PRO A 95 -7.40 -9.64 -4.93
N LEU A 96 -7.65 -9.11 -6.12
CA LEU A 96 -6.72 -9.19 -7.25
C LEU A 96 -5.41 -8.44 -6.97
N LEU A 97 -5.48 -7.29 -6.29
CA LEU A 97 -4.38 -6.35 -6.09
C LEU A 97 -3.80 -6.37 -4.66
N LYS A 98 -4.61 -6.67 -3.64
CA LYS A 98 -4.17 -6.73 -2.23
C LYS A 98 -3.02 -7.73 -2.04
N ASN A 99 -2.13 -7.47 -1.08
CA ASN A 99 -0.99 -8.30 -0.70
C ASN A 99 0.06 -8.49 -1.82
N ARG A 100 -0.02 -7.75 -2.92
CA ARG A 100 1.05 -7.72 -3.93
C ARG A 100 2.23 -6.94 -3.39
N TRP A 101 3.43 -7.36 -3.76
CA TRP A 101 4.65 -6.75 -3.25
C TRP A 101 5.18 -5.66 -4.17
N VAL A 102 5.69 -4.61 -3.56
CA VAL A 102 6.31 -3.47 -4.23
C VAL A 102 7.73 -3.33 -3.68
N GLU A 103 8.71 -3.25 -4.59
CA GLU A 103 10.07 -2.80 -4.28
C GLU A 103 10.11 -1.28 -4.37
N ILE A 104 10.71 -0.62 -3.38
CA ILE A 104 10.81 0.84 -3.26
C ILE A 104 12.28 1.19 -3.03
N THR A 105 12.81 2.10 -3.84
CA THR A 105 14.21 2.50 -3.81
C THR A 105 14.35 4.00 -3.56
N ARG A 106 15.22 4.36 -2.62
CA ARG A 106 15.67 5.74 -2.39
C ARG A 106 17.19 5.77 -2.21
N GLY A 107 17.90 6.35 -3.17
CA GLY A 107 19.36 6.33 -3.19
C GLY A 107 19.90 4.89 -3.22
N LYS A 108 20.62 4.49 -2.17
CA LYS A 108 21.17 3.13 -2.02
C LYS A 108 20.28 2.19 -1.18
N ARG A 109 19.17 2.69 -0.63
CA ARG A 109 18.28 1.90 0.23
C ARG A 109 17.15 1.30 -0.61
N VAL A 110 16.88 0.02 -0.41
CA VAL A 110 15.84 -0.74 -1.08
C VAL A 110 14.96 -1.40 -0.02
N CYS A 111 13.66 -1.19 -0.11
CA CYS A 111 12.66 -1.70 0.81
C CYS A 111 11.58 -2.47 0.02
N TYR A 112 10.90 -3.42 0.66
CA TYR A 112 9.80 -4.17 0.08
C TYR A 112 8.57 -4.02 0.96
N ALA A 113 7.41 -3.83 0.37
CA ALA A 113 6.17 -3.57 1.10
C ALA A 113 4.96 -4.19 0.40
N GLN A 114 3.94 -4.55 1.19
CA GLN A 114 2.68 -5.06 0.67
C GLN A 114 1.73 -3.93 0.27
N TRP A 115 1.02 -4.12 -0.84
CA TRP A 115 -0.02 -3.22 -1.27
C TRP A 115 -1.30 -3.48 -0.46
N GLU A 116 -1.57 -2.59 0.49
CA GLU A 116 -2.63 -2.76 1.50
C GLU A 116 -3.71 -1.68 1.46
N ASP A 117 -3.53 -0.61 0.67
CA ASP A 117 -4.57 0.40 0.46
C ASP A 117 -4.55 1.02 -0.94
N VAL A 118 -5.60 1.78 -1.32
CA VAL A 118 -5.70 2.45 -2.61
C VAL A 118 -5.75 3.96 -2.45
N GLY A 119 -4.77 4.61 -3.07
CA GLY A 119 -4.48 6.04 -2.96
C GLY A 119 -2.99 6.26 -3.29
N PRO A 120 -2.45 7.48 -3.28
CA PRO A 120 -3.11 8.75 -3.00
C PRO A 120 -3.91 9.30 -4.19
N PHE A 121 -4.94 10.09 -3.91
CA PHE A 121 -5.76 10.81 -4.91
C PHE A 121 -6.55 9.88 -5.85
N GLY A 122 -7.46 9.11 -5.24
CA GLY A 122 -8.43 8.28 -5.93
C GLY A 122 -7.88 6.94 -6.42
N GLU A 123 -8.71 6.22 -7.16
CA GLU A 123 -8.54 4.77 -7.37
C GLU A 123 -8.40 4.40 -8.85
N ASN A 124 -8.09 5.36 -9.73
CA ASN A 124 -8.26 5.21 -11.18
C ASN A 124 -7.03 5.63 -12.01
N ASP A 125 -5.83 5.59 -11.45
CA ASP A 125 -4.59 5.98 -12.12
C ASP A 125 -3.82 4.80 -12.75
N PHE A 126 -4.48 4.13 -13.70
CA PHE A 126 -3.90 2.99 -14.43
C PHE A 126 -2.55 3.32 -15.08
N SER A 127 -2.44 4.46 -15.75
CA SER A 127 -1.25 4.82 -16.54
C SER A 127 0.01 4.94 -15.67
N TRP A 128 -0.16 5.31 -14.40
CA TRP A 128 0.91 5.37 -13.41
C TRP A 128 1.21 3.99 -12.81
N VAL A 129 0.18 3.24 -12.40
CA VAL A 129 0.38 1.99 -11.64
C VAL A 129 0.82 0.82 -12.55
N PHE A 130 0.24 0.72 -13.74
CA PHE A 130 0.47 -0.41 -14.67
C PHE A 130 0.94 0.04 -16.05
N GLY A 131 0.89 1.34 -16.33
CA GLY A 131 1.28 1.91 -17.61
C GLY A 131 2.74 2.41 -17.63
N SER A 132 3.00 3.33 -18.54
CA SER A 132 4.32 3.94 -18.78
C SER A 132 4.40 5.41 -18.35
N ALA A 133 3.42 5.91 -17.60
CA ALA A 133 3.43 7.30 -17.16
C ALA A 133 4.61 7.55 -16.21
N ARG A 134 5.31 8.68 -16.42
CA ARG A 134 6.44 9.08 -15.58
C ARG A 134 6.03 9.87 -14.33
N LYS A 135 4.75 10.24 -14.22
CA LYS A 135 4.17 10.98 -13.10
C LYS A 135 2.74 10.47 -12.85
N PRO A 136 2.27 10.47 -11.59
CA PRO A 136 0.87 10.18 -11.29
C PRO A 136 -0.04 11.26 -11.87
N ARG A 137 -1.31 10.92 -12.06
CA ARG A 137 -2.39 11.84 -12.45
C ARG A 137 -2.68 12.87 -11.36
N ASN A 138 -2.32 12.57 -10.12
CA ASN A 138 -2.51 13.48 -8.99
C ASN A 138 -1.89 14.86 -9.29
N THR A 139 -2.74 15.89 -9.27
CA THR A 139 -2.36 17.29 -9.47
C THR A 139 -2.57 18.13 -8.21
N TYR A 140 -3.17 17.55 -7.17
CA TYR A 140 -3.45 18.18 -5.88
C TYR A 140 -2.26 18.02 -4.92
N ASP A 141 -2.15 18.96 -3.98
CA ASP A 141 -1.17 18.97 -2.88
C ASP A 141 0.25 18.54 -3.32
N MET A 142 0.81 17.49 -2.72
CA MET A 142 2.17 17.01 -2.98
C MET A 142 2.31 16.23 -4.29
N LYS A 143 1.21 16.02 -5.04
CA LYS A 143 1.20 15.28 -6.32
C LYS A 143 1.79 13.88 -6.14
N ALA A 144 1.36 13.23 -5.06
CA ALA A 144 1.80 11.92 -4.67
C ALA A 144 1.23 10.85 -5.60
N GLY A 145 1.98 9.77 -5.76
CA GLY A 145 1.56 8.57 -6.49
C GLY A 145 1.90 7.28 -5.75
N LEU A 146 2.41 7.39 -4.54
CA LEU A 146 2.78 6.30 -3.66
C LEU A 146 2.71 6.85 -2.23
N ASP A 147 1.87 6.26 -1.39
CA ASP A 147 1.96 6.45 0.05
C ASP A 147 2.67 5.24 0.66
N VAL A 148 3.52 5.48 1.65
CA VAL A 148 4.28 4.43 2.32
C VAL A 148 4.07 4.48 3.83
N SER A 149 4.09 3.29 4.45
CA SER A 149 3.97 3.15 5.90
C SER A 149 5.14 3.80 6.65
N PRO A 150 5.00 4.04 7.97
CA PRO A 150 6.10 4.54 8.79
C PRO A 150 7.33 3.62 8.77
N ALA A 151 7.15 2.29 8.71
CA ALA A 151 8.26 1.35 8.63
C ALA A 151 9.08 1.52 7.34
N VAL A 152 8.39 1.69 6.20
CA VAL A 152 9.04 1.97 4.90
C VAL A 152 9.74 3.33 4.96
N TRP A 153 9.05 4.34 5.49
CA TRP A 153 9.56 5.70 5.64
C TRP A 153 10.87 5.74 6.42
N ASP A 154 10.89 5.11 7.61
CA ASP A 154 12.06 4.99 8.47
C ASP A 154 13.19 4.20 7.80
N TYR A 155 12.86 3.07 7.16
CA TYR A 155 13.84 2.25 6.47
C TYR A 155 14.54 3.03 5.36
N LEU A 156 13.77 3.76 4.54
CA LEU A 156 14.29 4.62 3.48
C LEU A 156 14.95 5.92 4.00
N GLY A 157 14.94 6.16 5.31
CA GLY A 157 15.53 7.32 5.96
C GLY A 157 14.86 8.62 5.53
N MET A 158 13.56 8.57 5.27
CA MET A 158 12.76 9.73 4.92
C MET A 158 12.55 10.60 6.15
N THR A 159 12.70 11.90 5.98
CA THR A 159 12.45 12.92 7.02
C THR A 159 11.43 13.96 6.55
N ASP A 160 11.07 13.89 5.27
CA ASP A 160 10.10 14.71 4.57
C ASP A 160 9.70 13.95 3.29
N ASN A 161 8.61 14.39 2.67
CA ASN A 161 8.13 13.92 1.37
C ASN A 161 9.26 13.97 0.35
N GLY A 162 9.35 12.92 -0.47
CA GLY A 162 10.49 12.77 -1.36
C GLY A 162 10.22 11.91 -2.57
N LEU A 163 11.13 11.98 -3.53
CA LEU A 163 11.09 11.08 -4.67
C LEU A 163 11.67 9.71 -4.28
N THR A 164 10.91 8.67 -4.59
CA THR A 164 11.38 7.28 -4.62
C THR A 164 11.06 6.69 -5.99
N SER A 165 11.76 5.62 -6.33
CA SER A 165 11.39 4.74 -7.43
C SER A 165 10.69 3.52 -6.86
N TRP A 166 9.71 2.97 -7.58
CA TRP A 166 9.06 1.73 -7.17
C TRP A 166 8.74 0.85 -8.37
N ARG A 167 8.58 -0.45 -8.12
CA ARG A 167 8.10 -1.44 -9.10
C ARG A 167 7.43 -2.60 -8.39
N PHE A 168 6.52 -3.30 -9.08
CA PHE A 168 6.03 -4.59 -8.59
C PHE A 168 7.17 -5.58 -8.45
N PHE A 169 7.12 -6.37 -7.38
CA PHE A 169 8.15 -7.32 -7.00
C PHE A 169 7.57 -8.73 -6.84
N ASN A 170 8.35 -9.72 -7.27
CA ASN A 170 7.97 -11.12 -7.15
C ASN A 170 8.32 -11.64 -5.76
N ALA A 171 7.32 -11.97 -4.95
CA ALA A 171 7.51 -12.44 -3.58
C ALA A 171 8.40 -13.70 -3.46
N ALA A 172 8.50 -14.53 -4.51
CA ALA A 172 9.37 -15.69 -4.52
C ALA A 172 10.88 -15.32 -4.51
N GLU A 173 11.21 -14.09 -4.85
CA GLU A 173 12.59 -13.55 -4.90
C GLU A 173 12.93 -12.70 -3.67
N MET A 174 12.05 -12.69 -2.65
CA MET A 174 12.15 -11.79 -1.49
C MET A 174 13.46 -11.98 -0.72
N PRO A 175 14.33 -10.95 -0.65
CA PRO A 175 15.49 -11.00 0.23
C PRO A 175 15.06 -10.94 1.69
N ASN A 176 15.88 -11.51 2.57
CA ASN A 176 15.67 -11.39 4.03
C ASN A 176 15.77 -9.92 4.46
N GLY A 177 14.81 -9.48 5.26
CA GLY A 177 14.80 -8.13 5.82
C GLY A 177 13.58 -7.92 6.73
N PRO A 178 13.47 -6.74 7.35
CA PRO A 178 12.40 -6.49 8.34
C PRO A 178 10.99 -6.59 7.74
N TRP A 179 10.85 -6.42 6.43
CA TRP A 179 9.59 -6.51 5.69
C TRP A 179 8.97 -7.90 5.61
N ASN A 180 9.72 -8.97 5.94
CA ASN A 180 9.20 -10.34 5.88
C ASN A 180 9.14 -11.04 7.26
N GLU A 181 9.29 -10.29 8.36
CA GLU A 181 9.10 -10.80 9.72
C GLU A 181 7.61 -11.02 10.05
N ILE A 182 6.74 -10.13 9.55
CA ILE A 182 5.28 -10.21 9.67
C ILE A 182 4.70 -10.01 8.28
N ILE A 183 3.91 -10.96 7.79
CA ILE A 183 3.31 -10.92 6.44
C ILE A 183 1.80 -10.90 6.57
N THR A 184 1.16 -9.91 5.93
CA THR A 184 -0.30 -9.89 5.82
C THR A 184 -0.76 -11.01 4.91
N THR A 185 -1.58 -11.90 5.46
CA THR A 185 -2.21 -13.02 4.74
C THR A 185 -3.73 -12.92 4.72
N SER A 186 -4.29 -11.91 5.38
CA SER A 186 -5.71 -11.60 5.38
C SER A 186 -6.20 -11.34 3.95
N CYS A 187 -7.40 -11.84 3.69
CA CYS A 187 -8.07 -11.74 2.40
C CYS A 187 -9.29 -10.83 2.61
N ASN A 188 -9.10 -9.52 2.53
CA ASN A 188 -10.15 -8.58 2.87
C ASN A 188 -10.69 -7.96 1.58
N ASP A 189 -11.98 -8.14 1.30
CA ASP A 189 -12.66 -7.78 0.05
C ASP A 189 -13.85 -6.84 0.31
N ARG A 190 -13.73 -6.08 1.41
CA ARG A 190 -14.31 -4.76 1.76
C ARG A 190 -14.52 -4.65 3.27
#